data_AF-A0A2V7NYE6-F1
#
_entry.id   AF-A0A2V7NYE6-F1
#
_cell.length_a   1.000
_cell.length_b   1.000
_cell.length_c   1.000
_cell.angle_alpha   90.00
_cell.angle_beta   90.00
_cell.angle_gamma   90.00
#
_symmetry.space_group_name_H-M   'P 1'
#
loop_
_entity.id
_entity.type
_entity.pdbx_description
1 polymer ?
#
loop_
_entity_poly.entity_id
_entity_poly.type
_entity_poly.pdbx_seq_one_letter_code
_entity_poly.pdbx_strand_id
1 'polypeptide(L)'
;MKKIGAVLLAVGLVLPYGPARIITVVWQGVPTILFSAVPVLITIAYVLHSFVPPLAQFHQRYGQGLHGLFRVVFFVLAGGYLAMSLAKEHGGWPAPLHVLVALAVTGALLYWGQGRGTKAERLPLLLLICAGIPTIAYFLDAAHAGELRYGGWVFTVGYLVAAAGEVQGLRAAPKISHGG
;
A
#
# COMPACT_ATOMS: atom_id res chain seq x y z
N MET A 1 8.78 13.19 -7.50
CA MET A 1 8.16 11.85 -7.50
C MET A 1 7.09 11.69 -6.42
N LYS A 2 7.41 11.79 -5.12
CA LYS A 2 6.46 11.56 -4.00
C LYS A 2 5.09 12.26 -4.16
N LYS A 3 5.10 13.58 -4.36
CA LYS A 3 3.85 14.37 -4.54
C LYS A 3 3.05 13.97 -5.78
N ILE A 4 3.73 13.71 -6.90
CA ILE A 4 3.08 13.28 -8.15
C ILE A 4 2.41 11.91 -7.94
N GLY A 5 3.13 10.96 -7.31
CA GLY A 5 2.57 9.66 -6.94
C GLY A 5 1.36 9.78 -6.02
N ALA A 6 1.42 10.66 -5.01
CA ALA A 6 0.30 10.94 -4.12
C ALA A 6 -0.93 11.54 -4.84
N VAL A 7 -0.74 12.45 -5.81
CA VAL A 7 -1.85 12.95 -6.65
C VAL A 7 -2.46 11.82 -7.46
N LEU A 8 -1.64 11.00 -8.12
CA LEU A 8 -2.12 9.89 -8.93
C LEU A 8 -2.87 8.85 -8.08
N LEU A 9 -2.41 8.57 -6.86
CA LEU A 9 -3.14 7.73 -5.90
C LEU A 9 -4.50 8.33 -5.54
N ALA A 10 -4.56 9.63 -5.23
CA ALA A 10 -5.80 10.32 -4.89
C ALA A 10 -6.80 10.31 -6.07
N VAL A 11 -6.32 10.55 -7.28
CA VAL A 11 -7.13 10.49 -8.51
C VAL A 11 -7.58 9.07 -8.79
N GLY A 12 -6.70 8.08 -8.65
CA GLY A 12 -7.01 6.66 -8.86
C GLY A 12 -8.08 6.12 -7.90
N LEU A 13 -8.15 6.62 -6.66
CA LEU A 13 -9.19 6.24 -5.69
C LEU A 13 -10.61 6.62 -6.15
N VAL A 14 -10.75 7.72 -6.89
CA VAL A 14 -12.04 8.26 -7.32
C VAL A 14 -12.40 7.89 -8.76
N LEU A 15 -11.44 7.38 -9.53
CA LEU A 15 -11.68 6.89 -10.89
C LEU A 15 -12.22 5.45 -10.91
N PRO A 16 -12.87 5.04 -12.01
CA PRO A 16 -13.34 3.66 -12.17
C PRO A 16 -12.13 2.71 -12.27
N TYR A 17 -12.04 1.76 -11.35
CA TYR A 17 -11.02 0.70 -11.38
C TYR A 17 -11.49 -0.48 -12.25
N GLY A 18 -12.78 -0.81 -12.13
CA GLY A 18 -13.53 -1.76 -12.93
C GLY A 18 -14.97 -1.25 -13.12
N PRO A 19 -16.04 -2.05 -12.96
CA PRO A 19 -17.42 -1.54 -13.01
C PRO A 19 -17.73 -0.52 -11.89
N ALA A 20 -16.90 -0.48 -10.84
CA ALA A 20 -17.03 0.42 -9.71
C ALA A 20 -15.70 1.13 -9.38
N ARG A 21 -15.78 2.15 -8.52
CA ARG A 21 -14.64 2.93 -8.02
C ARG A 21 -14.09 2.26 -6.76
N ILE A 22 -12.78 2.36 -6.50
CA ILE A 22 -12.17 1.76 -5.30
C ILE A 22 -12.90 2.22 -4.04
N ILE A 23 -13.15 3.53 -3.92
CA ILE A 23 -13.82 4.12 -2.75
C ILE A 23 -15.27 3.64 -2.54
N THR A 24 -15.94 3.17 -3.60
CA THR A 24 -17.32 2.68 -3.53
C THR A 24 -17.42 1.18 -3.27
N VAL A 25 -16.46 0.39 -3.77
CA VAL A 25 -16.43 -1.09 -3.61
C VAL A 25 -16.15 -1.51 -2.18
N VAL A 26 -15.41 -0.69 -1.44
CA VAL A 26 -15.02 -0.94 -0.04
C VAL A 26 -16.20 -1.23 0.90
N TRP A 27 -17.41 -0.81 0.54
CA TRP A 27 -18.59 -0.85 1.42
C TRP A 27 -19.53 -2.03 1.20
N GLN A 28 -19.20 -2.99 0.31
CA GLN A 28 -20.17 -4.00 -0.16
C GLN A 28 -20.14 -5.36 0.58
N GLY A 29 -19.42 -5.53 1.70
CA GLY A 29 -19.49 -6.74 2.53
C GLY A 29 -18.55 -6.75 3.75
N VAL A 30 -18.90 -7.40 4.87
CA VAL A 30 -18.16 -7.27 6.16
C VAL A 30 -16.69 -7.74 6.11
N PRO A 31 -16.34 -8.92 5.55
CA PRO A 31 -14.95 -9.35 5.43
C PRO A 31 -14.17 -8.47 4.45
N THR A 32 -14.81 -8.08 3.35
CA THR A 32 -14.24 -7.18 2.34
C THR A 32 -14.07 -5.75 2.88
N ILE A 33 -14.91 -5.28 3.80
CA ILE A 33 -14.80 -3.95 4.42
C ILE A 33 -13.50 -3.84 5.18
N LEU A 34 -13.14 -4.77 6.07
CA LEU A 34 -11.91 -4.63 6.87
C LEU A 34 -10.66 -4.63 5.98
N PHE A 35 -10.57 -5.61 5.07
CA PHE A 35 -9.39 -5.78 4.23
C PHE A 35 -9.30 -4.80 3.06
N SER A 36 -10.40 -4.16 2.66
CA SER A 36 -10.39 -3.13 1.61
C SER A 36 -10.39 -1.71 2.16
N ALA A 37 -11.10 -1.44 3.26
CA ALA A 37 -11.17 -0.10 3.86
C ALA A 37 -9.84 0.31 4.49
N VAL A 38 -9.17 -0.61 5.18
CA VAL A 38 -7.89 -0.32 5.84
C VAL A 38 -6.84 0.15 4.82
N PRO A 39 -6.58 -0.56 3.70
CA PRO A 39 -5.69 -0.07 2.65
C PRO A 39 -6.09 1.28 2.02
N VAL A 40 -7.39 1.54 1.85
CA VAL A 40 -7.87 2.83 1.35
C VAL A 40 -7.59 3.96 2.34
N LEU A 41 -7.89 3.76 3.63
CA LEU A 41 -7.57 4.71 4.69
C LEU A 41 -6.06 4.96 4.80
N ILE A 42 -5.25 3.92 4.65
CA ILE A 42 -3.78 4.02 4.63
C ILE A 42 -3.30 4.82 3.42
N THR A 43 -3.91 4.60 2.25
CA THR A 43 -3.61 5.38 1.04
C THR A 43 -3.94 6.85 1.24
N ILE A 44 -5.10 7.15 1.84
CA ILE A 44 -5.49 8.52 2.21
C ILE A 44 -4.49 9.11 3.21
N ALA A 45 -4.07 8.34 4.22
CA ALA A 45 -3.06 8.78 5.18
C ALA A 45 -1.72 9.11 4.51
N TYR A 46 -1.29 8.33 3.51
CA TYR A 46 -0.09 8.63 2.71
C TYR A 46 -0.25 9.91 1.88
N VAL A 47 -1.40 10.10 1.23
CA VAL A 47 -1.70 11.31 0.46
C VAL A 47 -1.68 12.53 1.39
N LEU A 48 -2.38 12.48 2.52
CA LEU A 48 -2.39 13.56 3.49
C LEU A 48 -0.98 13.83 4.03
N HIS A 49 -0.20 12.78 4.33
CA HIS A 49 1.19 12.97 4.78
C HIS A 49 2.05 13.74 3.76
N SER A 50 1.77 13.57 2.46
CA SER A 50 2.51 14.23 1.38
C SER A 50 2.16 15.72 1.21
N PHE A 51 1.00 16.16 1.69
CA PHE A 51 0.47 17.50 1.47
C PHE A 51 0.17 18.30 2.74
N VAL A 52 0.07 17.66 3.90
CA VAL A 52 -0.34 18.29 5.17
C VAL A 52 0.86 18.33 6.13
N PRO A 53 1.59 19.47 6.23
CA PRO A 53 2.77 19.58 7.09
C PRO A 53 2.51 19.24 8.57
N PRO A 54 1.36 19.62 9.17
CA PRO A 54 1.05 19.20 10.54
C PRO A 54 1.02 17.68 10.74
N LEU A 55 0.48 16.94 9.77
CA LEU A 55 0.43 15.48 9.83
C LEU A 55 1.82 14.86 9.68
N ALA A 56 2.67 15.46 8.84
CA ALA A 56 4.06 15.04 8.73
C ALA A 56 4.83 15.24 10.05
N GLN A 57 4.60 16.35 10.74
CA GLN A 57 5.19 16.60 12.06
C GLN A 57 4.68 15.62 13.12
N PHE A 58 3.37 15.30 13.11
CA PHE A 58 2.80 14.27 13.97
C PHE A 58 3.47 12.90 13.73
N HIS A 59 3.61 12.50 12.47
CA HIS A 59 4.30 11.26 12.09
C HIS A 59 5.76 11.21 12.53
N GLN A 60 6.46 12.35 12.51
CA GLN A 60 7.83 12.43 13.05
C GLN A 60 7.82 12.25 14.57
N ARG A 61 6.90 12.91 15.29
CA ARG A 61 6.81 12.86 16.76
C ARG A 61 6.45 11.47 17.30
N TYR A 62 5.59 10.73 16.60
CA TYR A 62 5.13 9.40 17.00
C TYR A 62 5.69 8.26 16.13
N GLY A 63 6.74 8.54 15.34
CA GLY A 63 7.22 7.65 14.28
C GLY A 63 7.59 6.24 14.75
N GLN A 64 8.12 6.09 15.97
CA GLN A 64 8.44 4.76 16.52
C GLN A 64 7.18 3.91 16.79
N GLY A 65 6.15 4.50 17.41
CA GLY A 65 4.90 3.80 17.72
C GLY A 65 4.11 3.48 16.46
N LEU A 66 3.96 4.46 15.58
CA LEU A 66 3.28 4.29 14.30
C LEU A 66 3.98 3.25 13.41
N HIS A 67 5.32 3.24 13.38
CA HIS A 67 6.06 2.23 12.63
C HIS A 67 5.80 0.82 13.16
N GLY A 68 5.75 0.63 14.47
CA GLY A 68 5.38 -0.65 15.09
C GLY A 68 3.95 -1.07 14.71
N LEU A 69 3.00 -0.16 14.85
CA LEU A 69 1.59 -0.39 14.51
C LEU A 69 1.41 -0.81 13.05
N PHE A 70 1.96 -0.04 12.10
CA PHE A 70 1.79 -0.34 10.67
C PHE A 70 2.53 -1.61 10.24
N ARG A 71 3.58 -2.05 10.96
CA ARG A 71 4.15 -3.39 10.73
C ARG A 71 3.17 -4.48 11.12
N VAL A 72 2.48 -4.34 12.25
CA VAL A 72 1.43 -5.30 12.64
C VAL A 72 0.32 -5.30 11.60
N VAL A 73 -0.16 -4.12 11.20
CA VAL A 73 -1.18 -3.98 10.15
C VAL A 73 -0.74 -4.67 8.86
N PHE A 74 0.52 -4.47 8.41
CA PHE A 74 1.05 -5.17 7.24
C PHE A 74 0.95 -6.69 7.37
N PHE A 75 1.40 -7.28 8.48
CA PHE A 75 1.36 -8.74 8.65
C PHE A 75 -0.07 -9.29 8.74
N VAL A 76 -0.98 -8.54 9.37
CA VAL A 76 -2.41 -8.90 9.42
C VAL A 76 -3.02 -8.86 8.02
N LEU A 77 -2.75 -7.81 7.24
CA LEU A 77 -3.20 -7.72 5.85
C LEU A 77 -2.58 -8.84 5.01
N ALA A 78 -1.28 -9.10 5.13
CA ALA A 78 -0.60 -10.16 4.39
C ALA A 78 -1.19 -11.54 4.66
N GLY A 79 -1.38 -11.89 5.94
CA GLY A 79 -2.01 -13.14 6.35
C GLY A 79 -3.46 -13.23 5.89
N GLY A 80 -4.23 -12.14 6.02
CA GLY A 80 -5.63 -12.08 5.61
C GLY A 80 -5.81 -12.26 4.10
N TYR A 81 -5.07 -11.52 3.28
CA TYR A 81 -5.11 -11.67 1.82
C TYR A 81 -4.71 -13.08 1.38
N LEU A 82 -3.66 -13.65 1.98
CA LEU A 82 -3.25 -15.01 1.67
C LEU A 82 -4.33 -16.02 2.05
N ALA A 83 -4.83 -15.97 3.29
CA ALA A 83 -5.85 -16.90 3.79
C ALA A 83 -7.14 -16.84 2.96
N MET A 84 -7.60 -15.64 2.61
CA MET A 84 -8.83 -15.47 1.83
C MET A 84 -8.65 -15.90 0.37
N SER A 85 -7.48 -15.65 -0.24
CA SER A 85 -7.19 -16.14 -1.61
C SER A 85 -7.13 -17.66 -1.71
N LEU A 86 -6.73 -18.34 -0.63
CA LEU A 86 -6.64 -19.80 -0.55
C LEU A 86 -7.96 -20.47 -0.11
N ALA A 87 -8.93 -19.69 0.35
CA ALA A 87 -10.23 -20.22 0.75
C ALA A 87 -11.00 -20.75 -0.47
N LYS A 88 -11.74 -21.86 -0.27
CA LYS A 88 -12.50 -22.53 -1.35
C LYS A 88 -13.60 -21.63 -1.95
N GLU A 89 -14.10 -20.67 -1.19
CA GLU A 89 -15.07 -19.66 -1.65
C GLU A 89 -14.36 -18.33 -1.95
N HIS A 90 -13.62 -18.30 -3.05
CA HIS A 90 -12.79 -17.16 -3.50
C HIS A 90 -13.59 -15.98 -4.07
N GLY A 91 -14.88 -15.85 -3.75
CA GLY A 91 -15.79 -14.88 -4.38
C GLY A 91 -15.33 -13.43 -4.21
N GLY A 92 -14.70 -12.88 -5.25
CA GLY A 92 -14.20 -11.50 -5.30
C GLY A 92 -12.78 -11.27 -4.76
N TRP A 93 -12.04 -12.31 -4.39
CA TRP A 93 -10.65 -12.20 -3.94
C TRP A 93 -9.66 -12.49 -5.08
N PRO A 94 -8.48 -11.82 -5.12
CA PRO A 94 -7.49 -12.08 -6.16
C PRO A 94 -6.96 -13.51 -6.12
N ALA A 95 -6.57 -14.03 -7.28
CA ALA A 95 -5.99 -15.37 -7.37
C ALA A 95 -4.76 -15.53 -6.46
N PRO A 96 -4.51 -16.73 -5.88
CA PRO A 96 -3.37 -16.98 -4.99
C PRO A 96 -2.03 -16.55 -5.57
N LEU A 97 -1.80 -16.79 -6.86
CA LEU A 97 -0.57 -16.38 -7.53
C LEU A 97 -0.37 -14.85 -7.52
N HIS A 98 -1.44 -14.08 -7.77
CA HIS A 98 -1.39 -12.62 -7.75
C HIS A 98 -1.12 -12.09 -6.34
N VAL A 99 -1.70 -12.72 -5.31
CA VAL A 99 -1.41 -12.41 -3.91
C VAL A 99 0.04 -12.73 -3.55
N LEU A 100 0.57 -13.88 -3.96
CA LEU A 100 1.97 -14.25 -3.72
C LEU A 100 2.95 -13.25 -4.35
N VAL A 101 2.67 -12.78 -5.57
CA VAL A 101 3.47 -11.72 -6.22
C VAL A 101 3.42 -10.43 -5.40
N ALA A 102 2.22 -10.01 -4.96
CA ALA A 102 2.06 -8.82 -4.14
C ALA A 102 2.83 -8.92 -2.81
N LEU A 103 2.79 -10.08 -2.15
CA LEU A 103 3.53 -10.36 -0.92
C LEU A 103 5.05 -10.36 -1.14
N ALA A 104 5.52 -10.93 -2.25
CA ALA A 104 6.94 -10.91 -2.59
C ALA A 104 7.46 -9.48 -2.80
N VAL A 105 6.72 -8.66 -3.56
CA VAL A 105 7.10 -7.26 -3.83
C VAL A 105 7.06 -6.42 -2.55
N THR A 106 5.96 -6.48 -1.80
CA THR A 106 5.80 -5.69 -0.57
C THR A 106 6.74 -6.15 0.54
N GLY A 107 6.98 -7.45 0.66
CA GLY A 107 7.97 -8.04 1.57
C GLY A 107 9.40 -7.64 1.23
N ALA A 108 9.77 -7.65 -0.06
CA ALA A 108 11.09 -7.19 -0.51
C ALA A 108 11.30 -5.69 -0.19
N LEU A 109 10.29 -4.85 -0.42
CA LEU A 109 10.33 -3.43 -0.05
C LEU A 109 10.48 -3.23 1.47
N LEU A 110 9.73 -4.01 2.26
CA LEU A 110 9.82 -3.95 3.73
C LEU A 110 11.22 -4.34 4.21
N TYR A 111 11.76 -5.46 3.72
CA TYR A 111 13.09 -5.93 4.06
C TYR A 111 14.16 -4.91 3.66
N TRP A 112 14.10 -4.39 2.42
CA TRP A 112 15.04 -3.38 1.94
C TRP A 112 15.01 -2.10 2.80
N GLY A 113 13.81 -1.65 3.19
CA GLY A 113 13.62 -0.46 4.01
C GLY A 113 14.18 -0.61 5.44
N GLN A 114 14.39 -1.83 5.95
CA GLN A 114 14.90 -2.04 7.30
C GLN A 114 16.36 -1.60 7.50
N GLY A 115 17.14 -1.52 6.41
CA GLY A 115 18.56 -1.17 6.49
C GLY A 115 18.88 0.33 6.45
N ARG A 116 17.89 1.24 6.34
CA ARG A 116 18.16 2.66 6.03
C ARG A 116 17.23 3.65 6.73
N GLY A 117 17.78 4.77 7.18
CA GLY A 117 17.00 5.85 7.79
C GLY A 117 16.33 5.47 9.12
N THR A 118 15.72 6.45 9.78
CA THR A 118 15.00 6.30 11.04
C THR A 118 13.62 5.66 10.84
N LYS A 119 12.98 5.20 11.93
CA LYS A 119 11.61 4.65 11.89
C LYS A 119 10.60 5.64 11.31
N ALA A 120 10.78 6.93 11.60
CA ALA A 120 9.92 8.00 11.08
C ALA A 120 10.12 8.22 9.57
N GLU A 121 11.36 8.19 9.08
CA GLU A 121 11.66 8.31 7.65
C GLU A 121 11.12 7.13 6.83
N ARG A 122 11.04 5.94 7.44
CA ARG A 122 10.48 4.73 6.80
C ARG A 122 8.96 4.68 6.79
N LEU A 123 8.30 5.47 7.64
CA LEU A 123 6.85 5.40 7.83
C LEU A 123 6.08 5.60 6.52
N PRO A 124 6.40 6.57 5.64
CA PRO A 124 5.67 6.75 4.38
C PRO A 124 5.80 5.54 3.45
N LEU A 125 6.98 4.93 3.36
CA LEU A 125 7.16 3.70 2.60
C LEU A 125 6.35 2.54 3.22
N LEU A 126 6.26 2.47 4.55
CA LEU A 126 5.48 1.44 5.23
C LEU A 126 3.97 1.57 4.98
N LEU A 127 3.44 2.80 4.88
CA LEU A 127 2.05 3.04 4.46
C LEU A 127 1.81 2.50 3.03
N LEU A 128 2.74 2.80 2.11
CA LEU A 128 2.67 2.26 0.75
C LEU A 128 2.78 0.73 0.74
N ILE A 129 3.66 0.13 1.54
CA ILE A 129 3.77 -1.34 1.65
C ILE A 129 2.43 -1.97 2.09
N CYS A 130 1.74 -1.38 3.07
CA CYS A 130 0.43 -1.86 3.51
C CYS A 130 -0.64 -1.73 2.40
N ALA A 131 -0.67 -0.60 1.69
CA ALA A 131 -1.56 -0.40 0.56
C ALA A 131 -1.17 -1.25 -0.67
N GLY A 132 0.09 -1.67 -0.77
CA GLY A 132 0.66 -2.36 -1.92
C GLY A 132 0.10 -3.76 -2.14
N ILE A 133 -0.26 -4.47 -1.05
CA ILE A 133 -0.80 -5.83 -1.15
C ILE A 133 -2.05 -5.87 -2.05
N PRO A 134 -3.15 -5.16 -1.72
CA PRO A 134 -4.31 -5.12 -2.60
C PRO A 134 -4.02 -4.42 -3.92
N THR A 135 -3.20 -3.36 -3.92
CA THR A 135 -2.92 -2.60 -5.14
C THR A 135 -2.35 -3.50 -6.23
N ILE A 136 -1.37 -4.32 -5.89
CA ILE A 136 -0.70 -5.22 -6.83
C ILE A 136 -1.60 -6.42 -7.14
N ALA A 137 -2.19 -7.05 -6.11
CA ALA A 137 -2.99 -8.26 -6.30
C ALA A 137 -4.21 -8.02 -7.20
N TYR A 138 -5.02 -6.99 -6.91
CA TYR A 138 -6.20 -6.67 -7.73
C TYR A 138 -5.84 -6.10 -9.11
N PHE A 139 -4.68 -5.44 -9.25
CA PHE A 139 -4.24 -4.97 -10.55
C PHE A 139 -3.90 -6.15 -11.46
N LEU A 140 -3.15 -7.13 -10.95
CA LEU A 140 -2.80 -8.33 -11.70
C LEU A 140 -4.05 -9.13 -12.07
N ASP A 141 -5.00 -9.26 -11.14
CA ASP A 141 -6.25 -9.98 -11.35
C ASP A 141 -7.11 -9.32 -12.45
N ALA A 142 -7.34 -8.01 -12.32
CA ALA A 142 -8.12 -7.25 -13.31
C ALA A 142 -7.42 -7.14 -14.67
N ALA A 143 -6.08 -7.06 -14.69
CA ALA A 143 -5.30 -7.06 -15.92
C ALA A 143 -5.36 -8.43 -16.62
N HIS A 144 -5.25 -9.53 -15.87
CA HIS A 144 -5.39 -10.89 -16.39
C HIS A 144 -6.79 -11.09 -16.98
N ALA A 145 -7.84 -10.64 -16.28
CA ALA A 145 -9.21 -10.74 -16.74
C ALA A 145 -9.57 -9.79 -17.90
N GLY A 146 -8.71 -8.83 -18.25
CA GLY A 146 -9.01 -7.80 -19.27
C GLY A 146 -10.04 -6.76 -18.82
N GLU A 147 -10.33 -6.67 -17.53
CA GLU A 147 -11.36 -5.78 -16.95
C GLU A 147 -10.80 -4.47 -16.40
N LEU A 148 -9.47 -4.31 -16.42
CA LEU A 148 -8.78 -3.16 -15.86
C LEU A 148 -9.12 -1.87 -16.63
N ARG A 149 -9.74 -0.92 -15.93
CA ARG A 149 -10.06 0.41 -16.49
C ARG A 149 -8.96 1.43 -16.21
N TYR A 150 -9.09 2.62 -16.81
CA TYR A 150 -8.12 3.70 -16.68
C TYR A 150 -7.80 4.07 -15.22
N GLY A 151 -8.78 4.04 -14.31
CA GLY A 151 -8.54 4.31 -12.89
C GLY A 151 -7.60 3.31 -12.23
N GLY A 152 -7.65 2.04 -12.64
CA GLY A 152 -6.71 1.03 -12.15
C GLY A 152 -5.28 1.26 -12.61
N TRP A 153 -5.09 1.67 -13.86
CA TRP A 153 -3.79 2.12 -14.36
C TRP A 153 -3.25 3.34 -13.60
N VAL A 154 -4.08 4.37 -13.43
CA VAL A 154 -3.70 5.61 -12.72
C VAL A 154 -3.31 5.30 -11.28
N PHE A 155 -4.09 4.47 -10.59
CA PHE A 155 -3.83 4.10 -9.21
C PHE A 155 -2.53 3.32 -9.05
N THR A 156 -2.31 2.28 -9.88
CA THR A 156 -1.11 1.44 -9.81
C THR A 156 0.15 2.21 -10.23
N VAL A 157 0.08 3.05 -11.27
CA VAL A 157 1.21 3.93 -11.63
C VAL A 157 1.50 4.93 -10.52
N GLY A 158 0.46 5.50 -9.90
CA GLY A 158 0.60 6.37 -8.74
C GLY A 158 1.32 5.69 -7.58
N TYR A 159 0.95 4.45 -7.27
CA TYR A 159 1.63 3.62 -6.28
C TYR A 159 3.11 3.41 -6.62
N LEU A 160 3.43 3.02 -7.84
CA LEU A 160 4.82 2.77 -8.27
C LEU A 160 5.67 4.05 -8.19
N VAL A 161 5.14 5.19 -8.65
CA VAL A 161 5.81 6.49 -8.60
C VAL A 161 6.04 6.95 -7.16
N ALA A 162 5.04 6.76 -6.30
CA ALA A 162 5.15 7.06 -4.87
C ALA A 162 6.22 6.19 -4.19
N ALA A 163 6.15 4.86 -4.38
CA ALA A 163 7.08 3.91 -3.79
C ALA A 163 8.52 4.16 -4.27
N ALA A 164 8.72 4.41 -5.57
CA ALA A 164 10.03 4.78 -6.11
C ALA A 164 10.55 6.09 -5.49
N GLY A 165 9.69 7.08 -5.29
CA GLY A 165 10.03 8.33 -4.63
C GLY A 165 10.45 8.14 -3.16
N GLU A 166 9.75 7.28 -2.41
CA GLU A 166 10.13 6.94 -1.03
C GLU A 166 11.43 6.14 -0.96
N VAL A 167 11.61 5.16 -1.83
CA VAL A 167 12.85 4.38 -1.95
C VAL A 167 14.04 5.29 -2.29
N GLN A 168 13.88 6.23 -3.22
CA GLN A 168 14.92 7.22 -3.54
C GLN A 168 15.27 8.09 -2.32
N GLY A 169 14.25 8.57 -1.60
CA GLY A 169 14.45 9.36 -0.38
C GLY A 169 15.21 8.58 0.70
N LEU A 170 14.80 7.34 0.99
CA LEU A 170 15.47 6.47 1.96
C LEU A 170 16.85 6.03 1.49
N ARG A 171 17.08 5.95 0.19
CA ARG A 171 18.39 5.60 -0.36
C ARG A 171 19.45 6.66 -0.04
N ALA A 172 19.04 7.93 0.04
CA ALA A 172 19.90 9.04 0.44
C ALA A 172 20.17 9.11 1.96
N ALA A 173 19.36 8.41 2.77
CA ALA A 173 19.53 8.37 4.22
C ALA A 173 20.68 7.44 4.65
N PRO A 174 21.31 7.68 5.82
CA PRO A 174 22.37 6.83 6.34
C PRO A 174 21.92 5.37 6.47
N LYS A 175 22.81 4.42 6.18
CA LYS A 175 22.59 3.01 6.50
C LYS A 175 22.63 2.84 8.02
N ILE A 176 21.71 2.04 8.56
CA ILE A 176 21.83 1.62 9.96
C ILE A 176 22.93 0.57 10.03
N SER A 177 24.03 0.86 10.71
CA SER A 177 24.92 -0.20 11.19
C SER A 177 24.32 -0.76 12.48
N HIS A 178 23.91 -2.02 12.45
CA HIS A 178 23.89 -2.82 13.66
C HIS A 178 25.35 -3.24 13.89
N GLY A 179 26.14 -2.36 14.50
CA GLY A 179 27.52 -2.65 14.83
C GLY A 179 27.61 -3.53 16.07
N GLY A 180 28.35 -4.64 15.95
CA GLY A 180 29.06 -5.34 17.04
C GLY A 180 28.20 -6.14 17.99
#